data_AF-A0A1Q6R5A5-F1
#
_entry.id   AF-A0A1Q6R5A5-F1
#
_cell.length_a   1.000
_cell.length_b   1.000
_cell.length_c   1.000
_cell.angle_alpha   90.00
_cell.angle_beta   90.00
_cell.angle_gamma   90.00
#
_symmetry.space_group_name_H-M   'P 1'
#
loop_
_entity.id
_entity.type
_entity.pdbx_description
1 polymer ?
#
loop_
_entity_poly.entity_id
_entity_poly.type
_entity_poly.pdbx_seq_one_letter_code
_entity_poly.pdbx_strand_id
1 'polypeptide(L)'
;MTEAVTWNRMAYDGYRIRYYDDIIWIWEYKDDGLTKAGYKVFLDNPRGTALFFREKAVFFHYPLKTKLGMWYGFTCDAMDRCTDAQIAEYIDMPRWLVAPMKTFHNLLQFIRKKR
;
A
#
# COMPACT_ATOMS: atom_id res chain seq x y z
N MET A 1 8.46 1.42 -6.43
CA MET A 1 8.15 2.39 -5.36
C MET A 1 7.04 3.26 -5.92
N THR A 2 5.99 3.53 -5.16
CA THR A 2 4.87 4.34 -5.68
C THR A 2 5.26 5.81 -5.65
N GLU A 3 4.91 6.55 -6.69
CA GLU A 3 5.20 7.99 -6.77
C GLU A 3 4.52 8.78 -5.63
N ALA A 4 3.40 8.26 -5.14
CA ALA A 4 2.66 8.81 -4.00
C ALA A 4 3.53 8.98 -2.73
N VAL A 5 4.58 8.18 -2.53
CA VAL A 5 5.52 8.37 -1.41
C VAL A 5 6.20 9.75 -1.49
N THR A 6 6.66 10.13 -2.68
CA THR A 6 7.30 11.43 -2.91
C THR A 6 6.32 12.57 -2.62
N TRP A 7 5.12 12.49 -3.18
CA TRP A 7 4.09 13.52 -2.98
C TRP A 7 3.65 13.65 -1.52
N ASN A 8 3.49 12.53 -0.82
CA ASN A 8 3.12 12.51 0.60
C ASN A 8 4.18 13.19 1.47
N ARG A 9 5.47 12.91 1.21
CA ARG A 9 6.57 13.53 1.94
C ARG A 9 6.68 15.03 1.66
N MET A 10 6.55 15.44 0.40
CA MET A 10 6.50 16.86 0.05
C MET A 10 5.36 17.58 0.78
N ALA A 11 4.17 16.99 0.82
CA ALA A 11 3.05 17.56 1.56
C ALA A 11 3.32 17.62 3.08
N TYR A 12 3.92 16.57 3.64
CA TYR A 12 4.29 16.50 5.06
C TYR A 12 5.33 17.57 5.44
N ASP A 13 6.30 17.83 4.55
CA ASP A 13 7.33 18.86 4.72
C ASP A 13 6.79 20.29 4.47
N GLY A 14 5.50 20.45 4.17
CA GLY A 14 4.84 21.74 4.01
C GLY A 14 4.99 22.38 2.63
N TYR A 15 5.46 21.63 1.62
CA TYR A 15 5.51 22.12 0.25
C TYR A 15 4.10 22.37 -0.29
N ARG A 16 3.94 23.45 -1.04
CA ARG A 16 2.69 23.80 -1.72
C ARG A 16 2.84 23.58 -3.21
N ILE A 17 1.82 22.95 -3.82
CA ILE A 17 1.76 22.80 -5.26
C ILE A 17 1.27 24.12 -5.86
N ARG A 18 2.03 24.63 -6.82
CA ARG A 18 1.60 25.78 -7.64
C ARG A 18 0.79 25.24 -8.80
N TYR A 19 -0.38 25.83 -9.01
CA TYR A 19 -1.19 25.60 -10.21
C TYR A 19 -1.20 26.88 -11.07
N TYR A 20 -1.26 26.69 -12.38
CA TYR A 20 -1.46 27.76 -13.36
C TYR A 20 -2.77 27.46 -14.09
N ASP A 21 -3.53 28.49 -14.42
CA ASP A 21 -4.74 28.36 -15.24
C ASP A 21 -4.43 28.39 -16.76
N ASP A 22 -3.18 28.05 -17.11
CA ASP A 22 -2.64 28.03 -18.46
C ASP A 22 -2.00 26.67 -18.74
N ILE A 23 -2.04 26.23 -20.00
CA ILE A 23 -1.32 25.02 -20.44
C ILE A 23 0.18 25.33 -20.47
N ILE A 24 0.90 24.88 -19.45
CA ILE A 24 2.36 25.07 -19.36
C ILE A 24 3.17 23.94 -20.03
N TRP A 25 2.55 22.78 -20.30
CA TRP A 25 3.23 21.63 -20.89
C TRP A 25 2.24 20.67 -21.57
N ILE A 26 2.63 20.13 -22.73
CA ILE A 26 1.91 19.06 -23.44
C ILE A 26 2.83 17.84 -23.49
N TRP A 27 2.32 16.67 -23.11
CA TRP A 27 3.08 15.42 -23.11
C TRP A 27 2.24 14.27 -23.64
N GLU A 28 2.89 13.33 -24.31
CA GLU A 28 2.26 12.10 -24.81
C GLU A 28 2.28 11.01 -23.74
N TYR A 29 1.10 10.53 -23.36
CA TYR A 29 1.00 9.40 -22.43
C TYR A 29 1.63 8.16 -23.06
N LYS A 30 2.61 7.58 -22.34
CA LYS A 30 3.19 6.29 -22.74
C LYS A 30 2.19 5.17 -22.49
N ASP A 31 2.19 4.20 -23.40
CA ASP A 31 1.28 3.06 -23.34
C ASP A 31 1.52 2.20 -22.07
N ASP A 32 2.73 2.15 -21.52
CA ASP A 32 3.07 1.43 -20.29
C ASP A 32 2.92 2.27 -19.01
N GLY A 33 2.11 3.32 -19.03
CA GLY A 33 1.90 4.21 -17.90
C GLY A 33 1.33 3.52 -16.64
N LEU A 34 1.51 4.17 -15.49
CA LEU A 34 1.04 3.71 -14.17
C LEU A 34 -0.44 3.25 -14.17
N THR A 35 -1.30 3.94 -14.91
CA THR A 35 -2.73 3.60 -15.04
C THR A 35 -2.95 2.24 -15.68
N LYS A 36 -2.13 1.85 -16.67
CA LYS A 36 -2.24 0.54 -17.33
C LYS A 36 -1.68 -0.59 -16.47
N ALA A 37 -0.60 -0.32 -15.73
CA ALA A 37 -0.01 -1.30 -14.82
C ALA A 37 -0.88 -1.53 -13.55
N GLY A 38 -1.62 -0.51 -13.11
CA GLY A 38 -2.67 -0.61 -12.11
C GLY A 38 -2.24 -1.31 -10.82
N TYR A 39 -3.06 -2.26 -10.37
CA TYR A 39 -2.82 -2.98 -9.10
C TYR A 39 -1.56 -3.85 -9.10
N LYS A 40 -1.11 -4.28 -10.28
CA LYS A 40 0.05 -5.17 -10.41
C LYS A 40 1.33 -4.54 -9.87
N VAL A 41 1.49 -3.22 -10.01
CA VAL A 41 2.63 -2.46 -9.46
C VAL A 41 2.75 -2.63 -7.95
N PHE A 42 1.61 -2.71 -7.24
CA PHE A 42 1.59 -2.86 -5.79
C PHE A 42 1.98 -4.27 -5.35
N LEU A 43 1.56 -5.29 -6.11
CA LEU A 43 1.87 -6.70 -5.86
C LEU A 43 3.33 -7.04 -6.19
N ASP A 44 3.85 -6.49 -7.28
CA ASP A 44 5.21 -6.75 -7.74
C ASP A 44 6.26 -5.98 -6.92
N ASN A 45 5.84 -4.97 -6.13
CA ASN A 45 6.71 -4.22 -5.24
C ASN A 45 6.15 -4.10 -3.81
N PRO A 46 6.12 -5.22 -3.05
CA PRO A 46 5.52 -5.26 -1.72
C PRO A 46 6.21 -4.29 -0.74
N ARG A 47 7.54 -4.13 -0.84
CA ARG A 47 8.30 -3.20 0.02
C ARG A 47 7.90 -1.75 -0.21
N GLY A 48 7.76 -1.34 -1.47
CA GLY A 48 7.32 0.03 -1.83
C GLY A 48 5.88 0.30 -1.42
N THR A 49 5.01 -0.68 -1.59
CA THR A 49 3.60 -0.62 -1.16
C THR A 49 3.49 -0.50 0.36
N ALA A 50 4.28 -1.26 1.11
CA ALA A 50 4.27 -1.21 2.56
C ALA A 50 4.79 0.14 3.09
N LEU A 51 5.85 0.68 2.49
CA LEU A 51 6.36 2.02 2.81
C LEU A 51 5.27 3.08 2.62
N PHE A 52 4.56 3.03 1.49
CA PHE A 52 3.45 3.92 1.20
C PHE A 52 2.35 3.84 2.27
N PHE A 53 1.93 2.63 2.65
CA PHE A 53 0.92 2.43 3.70
C PHE A 53 1.39 2.92 5.07
N ARG A 54 2.63 2.64 5.44
CA ARG A 54 3.23 3.08 6.71
C ARG A 54 3.25 4.60 6.81
N GLU A 55 3.76 5.29 5.78
CA GLU A 55 3.79 6.75 5.75
C GLU A 55 2.40 7.35 5.77
N LYS A 56 1.47 6.78 5.01
CA LYS A 56 0.06 7.20 5.04
C LYS A 56 -0.51 7.09 6.46
N ALA A 57 -0.26 5.98 7.16
CA ALA A 57 -0.76 5.81 8.52
C ALA A 57 -0.16 6.82 9.52
N VAL A 58 1.09 7.25 9.31
CA VAL A 58 1.76 8.27 10.12
C VAL A 58 1.20 9.66 9.80
N PHE A 59 1.25 10.08 8.53
CA PHE A 59 0.86 11.44 8.11
C PHE A 59 -0.62 11.74 8.38
N PHE A 60 -1.50 10.75 8.19
CA PHE A 60 -2.93 10.90 8.47
C PHE A 60 -3.31 10.54 9.91
N HIS A 61 -2.34 10.26 10.79
CA HIS A 61 -2.58 9.97 12.21
C HIS A 61 -3.63 8.86 12.43
N TYR A 62 -3.49 7.74 11.71
CA TYR A 62 -4.50 6.69 11.71
C TYR A 62 -4.68 6.05 13.09
N PRO A 63 -5.92 5.91 13.58
CA PRO A 63 -6.19 5.15 14.79
C PRO A 63 -5.90 3.67 14.56
N LEU A 64 -5.69 2.93 15.66
CA LEU A 64 -5.34 1.50 15.61
C LEU A 64 -6.32 0.67 14.77
N LYS A 65 -7.63 0.97 14.84
CA LYS A 65 -8.65 0.31 14.02
C LYS A 65 -8.35 0.40 12.52
N THR A 66 -7.95 1.58 12.03
CA THR A 66 -7.61 1.80 10.62
C THR A 66 -6.30 1.10 10.27
N LYS A 67 -5.31 1.12 11.18
CA LYS A 67 -4.04 0.39 11.01
C LYS A 67 -4.25 -1.11 10.92
N LEU A 68 -5.15 -1.70 11.73
CA LEU A 68 -5.49 -3.12 11.68
C LEU A 68 -6.07 -3.53 10.32
N GLY A 69 -6.99 -2.73 9.77
CA GLY A 69 -7.54 -2.98 8.43
C GLY A 69 -6.49 -2.89 7.33
N MET A 70 -5.58 -1.91 7.43
CA MET A 70 -4.46 -1.73 6.52
C MET A 70 -3.47 -2.90 6.58
N TRP A 71 -3.07 -3.34 7.78
CA TRP A 71 -2.21 -4.49 7.99
C TRP A 71 -2.83 -5.78 7.45
N TYR A 72 -4.12 -5.98 7.70
CA TYR A 72 -4.84 -7.12 7.15
C TYR A 72 -4.84 -7.13 5.61
N GLY A 73 -5.19 -5.99 4.99
CA GLY A 73 -5.19 -5.84 3.53
C GLY A 73 -3.82 -6.18 2.92
N PHE A 74 -2.77 -5.52 3.40
CA PHE A 74 -1.40 -5.78 2.91
C PHE A 74 -0.96 -7.23 3.14
N THR A 75 -1.31 -7.83 4.29
CA THR A 75 -1.00 -9.23 4.56
C THR A 75 -1.65 -10.15 3.55
N CYS A 76 -2.90 -9.90 3.15
CA CYS A 76 -3.60 -10.69 2.14
C CYS A 76 -2.94 -10.56 0.76
N ASP A 77 -2.46 -9.38 0.41
CA ASP A 77 -1.79 -9.14 -0.89
C ASP A 77 -0.38 -9.74 -0.96
N ALA A 78 0.32 -9.74 0.18
CA ALA A 78 1.71 -10.15 0.28
C ALA A 78 1.89 -11.61 0.71
N MET A 79 0.87 -12.30 1.24
CA MET A 79 1.02 -13.65 1.82
C MET A 79 1.55 -14.70 0.83
N ASP A 80 1.25 -14.56 -0.46
CA ASP A 80 1.69 -15.48 -1.52
C ASP A 80 3.11 -15.17 -2.04
N ARG A 81 3.65 -14.00 -1.70
CA ARG A 81 4.89 -13.46 -2.30
C ARG A 81 5.99 -13.18 -1.26
N CYS A 82 5.63 -13.07 0.01
CA CYS A 82 6.52 -12.66 1.09
C CYS A 82 6.39 -13.60 2.29
N THR A 83 7.51 -13.79 2.99
CA THR A 83 7.53 -14.49 4.27
C THR A 83 6.86 -13.66 5.37
N ASP A 84 6.43 -14.30 6.46
CA ASP A 84 5.81 -13.61 7.59
C ASP A 84 6.72 -12.54 8.19
N ALA A 85 8.04 -12.81 8.23
CA ALA A 85 9.04 -11.86 8.70
C ALA A 85 9.10 -10.62 7.80
N GLN A 86 9.10 -10.81 6.47
CA GLN A 86 9.10 -9.72 5.51
C GLN A 86 7.82 -8.88 5.58
N ILE A 87 6.65 -9.53 5.72
CA ILE A 87 5.38 -8.82 5.85
C ILE A 87 5.39 -7.92 7.10
N ALA A 88 5.80 -8.48 8.23
CA ALA A 88 5.91 -7.74 9.49
C ALA A 88 6.86 -6.54 9.38
N GLU A 89 8.04 -6.77 8.81
CA GLU A 89 9.08 -5.75 8.66
C GLU A 89 8.67 -4.63 7.70
N TYR A 90 8.09 -4.99 6.55
CA TYR A 90 7.78 -4.01 5.51
C TYR A 90 6.71 -3.02 5.93
N ILE A 91 5.61 -3.49 6.54
CA ILE A 91 4.50 -2.63 6.97
C ILE A 91 4.60 -2.16 8.42
N ASP A 92 5.69 -2.53 9.11
CA ASP A 92 5.95 -2.18 10.50
C ASP A 92 4.81 -2.64 11.43
N MET A 93 4.43 -3.92 11.31
CA MET A 93 3.42 -4.56 12.17
C MET A 93 4.06 -5.58 13.12
N PRO A 94 3.46 -5.85 14.29
CA PRO A 94 3.96 -6.87 15.19
C PRO A 94 3.98 -8.26 14.53
N ARG A 95 5.12 -8.96 14.61
CA ARG A 95 5.32 -10.28 13.97
C ARG A 95 4.28 -11.32 14.36
N TRP A 96 3.87 -11.34 15.63
CA TRP A 96 2.88 -12.30 16.15
C TRP A 96 1.49 -12.10 15.54
N LEU A 97 1.21 -10.94 14.93
CA LEU A 97 -0.10 -10.62 14.35
C LEU A 97 -0.25 -11.13 12.90
N VAL A 98 0.85 -11.45 12.21
CA VAL A 98 0.82 -11.90 10.81
C VAL A 98 0.12 -13.25 10.66
N ALA A 99 0.50 -14.23 11.48
CA ALA A 99 -0.07 -15.57 11.41
C ALA A 99 -1.60 -15.58 11.67
N PRO A 100 -2.13 -14.93 12.74
CA PRO A 100 -3.57 -14.80 12.93
C PRO A 100 -4.31 -14.19 11.73
N MET A 101 -3.75 -13.14 11.11
CA MET A 101 -4.37 -12.50 9.93
C MET A 101 -4.44 -13.45 8.73
N LYS A 102 -3.38 -14.20 8.45
CA LYS A 102 -3.35 -15.20 7.37
C LYS A 102 -4.34 -16.34 7.63
N THR A 103 -4.33 -16.90 8.84
CA THR A 103 -5.25 -18.00 9.21
C THR A 103 -6.71 -17.56 9.09
N PHE A 104 -7.04 -16.35 9.57
CA PHE A 104 -8.37 -15.79 9.44
C PHE A 104 -8.80 -15.63 7.97
N HIS A 105 -7.91 -15.10 7.12
CA HIS A 105 -8.19 -14.97 5.68
C HIS A 105 -8.46 -16.33 5.02
N ASN A 106 -7.60 -17.32 5.25
CA ASN A 106 -7.74 -18.66 4.68
C ASN A 106 -9.02 -19.36 5.12
N LEU A 107 -9.40 -19.20 6.40
CA LEU A 107 -10.65 -19.74 6.92
C LEU A 107 -11.87 -19.10 6.23
N LEU A 108 -11.87 -17.78 6.05
CA LEU A 108 -12.94 -17.08 5.33
C LEU A 108 -13.05 -17.55 3.87
N GLN A 109 -11.92 -17.73 3.17
CA GLN A 109 -11.91 -18.25 1.80
C GLN A 109 -12.46 -19.68 1.74
N PHE A 110 -12.09 -20.53 2.68
CA PHE A 110 -12.60 -21.90 2.78
C PHE A 110 -14.12 -21.95 2.99
N ILE A 111 -14.65 -21.11 3.87
CA ILE A 111 -16.10 -21.00 4.12
C ILE A 111 -16.82 -20.50 2.86
N ARG A 112 -16.28 -19.50 2.16
CA ARG A 112 -16.87 -18.98 0.92
C ARG A 112 -16.88 -20.00 -0.21
N LYS A 113 -15.86 -20.85 -0.30
CA LYS A 113 -15.75 -21.89 -1.36
C LYS A 113 -16.70 -23.08 -1.13
N LYS A 114 -17.20 -23.27 0.10
CA LYS A 114 -18.19 -24.31 0.44
C LYS A 114 -19.65 -23.89 0.20
N ARG A 115 -19.90 -22.61 -0.07
CA ARG A 115 -21.22 -22.05 -0.36
C ARG A 115 -21.41 -21.88 -1.86
#